data_AF-C8CLS5-F1
#
_entry.id   AF-C8CLS5-F1
#
_cell.length_a   1.000
_cell.length_b   1.000
_cell.length_c   1.000
_cell.angle_alpha   90.00
_cell.angle_beta   90.00
_cell.angle_gamma   90.00
#
_symmetry.space_group_name_H-M   'P 1'
#
loop_
_entity.id
_entity.type
_entity.pdbx_description
1 polymer ?
#
loop_
_entity_poly.entity_id
_entity_poly.type
_entity_poly.pdbx_seq_one_letter_code
_entity_poly.pdbx_strand_id
1 'polypeptide(L)' 'MAKSKNHTSHNQNRKDHRNGIKRPTKQRYMSMKGVDPKFLKNLRFAKKHNKKNGGAKESTA' A
#
# COMPACT_ATOMS: atom_id res chain seq x y z
N MET A 1 -31.90 34.51 -24.43
CA MET A 1 -30.80 33.77 -23.77
C MET A 1 -31.10 32.28 -23.89
N ALA A 2 -30.34 31.55 -24.69
CA ALA A 2 -30.58 30.11 -24.88
C ALA A 2 -29.91 29.32 -23.75
N LYS A 3 -30.63 28.38 -23.13
CA LYS A 3 -30.09 27.52 -22.08
C LYS A 3 -29.15 26.48 -22.68
N SER A 4 -27.96 26.33 -22.12
CA SER A 4 -27.01 25.26 -22.46
C SER A 4 -27.25 24.01 -21.61
N LYS A 5 -26.57 22.91 -21.95
CA LYS A 5 -26.61 21.68 -21.15
C LYS A 5 -25.85 21.88 -19.83
N ASN A 6 -26.48 21.52 -18.71
CA ASN A 6 -25.93 21.75 -17.37
C ASN A 6 -24.90 20.68 -16.92
N HIS A 7 -24.94 19.46 -17.48
CA HIS A 7 -24.03 18.38 -17.10
C HIS A 7 -23.85 17.31 -18.20
N THR A 8 -22.67 16.71 -18.31
CA THR A 8 -22.41 15.56 -19.21
C THR A 8 -21.25 14.69 -18.74
N SER A 9 -21.43 13.36 -18.82
CA SER A 9 -20.37 12.36 -18.59
C SER A 9 -19.83 11.75 -19.90
N HIS A 10 -20.30 12.23 -21.06
CA HIS A 10 -20.12 11.53 -22.35
C HIS A 10 -18.67 11.23 -22.74
N ASN A 11 -17.72 12.07 -22.34
CA ASN A 11 -16.30 11.91 -22.70
C ASN A 11 -15.40 11.53 -21.51
N GLN A 12 -15.96 11.26 -20.32
CA GLN A 12 -15.13 10.97 -19.14
C GLN A 12 -14.40 9.64 -19.31
N ASN A 13 -15.15 8.56 -19.58
CA ASN A 13 -14.57 7.23 -19.80
C ASN A 13 -13.50 7.23 -20.90
N ARG A 14 -13.75 7.94 -22.02
CA ARG A 14 -12.77 8.02 -23.12
C ARG A 14 -11.46 8.67 -22.68
N LYS A 15 -11.50 9.70 -21.83
CA LYS A 15 -10.29 10.34 -21.28
C LYS A 15 -9.59 9.44 -20.27
N ASP A 16 -10.36 8.82 -19.37
CA ASP A 16 -9.81 7.94 -18.32
C ASP A 16 -9.07 6.74 -18.92
N HIS A 17 -9.58 6.22 -20.05
CA HIS A 17 -8.96 5.11 -20.77
C HIS A 17 -7.89 5.53 -21.79
N ARG A 18 -7.70 6.83 -22.12
CA ARG A 18 -6.67 7.28 -23.07
C ARG A 18 -5.27 6.87 -22.64
N ASN A 19 -4.97 7.03 -21.35
CA ASN A 19 -3.70 6.60 -20.73
C ASN A 19 -3.83 5.30 -19.93
N GLY A 20 -5.06 4.78 -19.85
CA GLY A 20 -5.47 3.62 -19.05
C GLY A 20 -5.53 3.91 -17.55
N ILE A 21 -6.51 3.31 -16.87
CA ILE A 21 -6.66 3.37 -15.42
C ILE A 21 -5.59 2.45 -14.78
N LYS A 22 -4.56 3.05 -14.19
CA LYS A 22 -3.48 2.30 -13.54
C LYS A 22 -3.90 1.81 -12.16
N ARG A 23 -3.59 0.55 -11.87
CA ARG A 23 -3.81 -0.03 -10.53
C ARG A 23 -2.67 0.41 -9.59
N PRO A 24 -2.92 0.53 -8.27
CA PRO A 24 -1.84 0.80 -7.33
C PRO A 24 -0.78 -0.30 -7.39
N THR A 25 0.49 0.08 -7.28
CA THR A 25 1.61 -0.86 -7.32
C THR A 25 1.61 -1.75 -6.09
N LYS A 26 1.63 -3.07 -6.27
CA LYS A 26 1.80 -4.02 -5.17
C LYS A 26 3.29 -4.10 -4.81
N GLN A 27 3.63 -3.73 -3.58
CA GLN A 27 4.98 -3.89 -3.04
C GLN A 27 5.05 -5.16 -2.18
N ARG A 28 6.23 -5.78 -2.08
CA ARG A 28 6.46 -6.97 -1.24
C ARG A 28 6.09 -6.71 0.23
N TYR A 29 6.35 -5.48 0.69
CA TYR A 29 6.01 -5.04 2.04
C TYR A 29 5.17 -3.77 1.95
N MET A 30 3.98 -3.80 2.56
CA MET A 30 3.10 -2.63 2.65
C MET A 30 3.56 -1.69 3.78
N SER A 31 3.12 -0.42 3.72
CA SER A 31 3.36 0.52 4.81
C SER A 31 2.60 0.10 6.07
N MET A 32 3.26 0.11 7.22
CA MET A 32 2.62 -0.16 8.52
C MET A 32 2.01 1.11 9.16
N LYS A 33 1.78 2.17 8.37
CA LYS A 33 1.17 3.42 8.83
C LYS A 33 -0.30 3.15 9.18
N GLY A 34 -0.73 3.54 10.38
CA GLY A 34 -2.10 3.31 10.86
C GLY A 34 -2.35 1.93 11.47
N VAL A 35 -1.33 1.07 11.55
CA VAL A 35 -1.41 -0.20 12.31
C VAL A 35 -1.35 0.09 13.81
N ASP A 36 -2.00 -0.76 14.61
CA ASP A 36 -2.05 -0.65 16.07
C ASP A 36 -0.66 -0.32 16.69
N PRO A 37 -0.55 0.81 17.43
CA PRO A 37 0.68 1.18 18.10
C PRO A 37 1.23 0.12 19.06
N LYS A 38 0.38 -0.68 19.73
CA LYS A 38 0.83 -1.74 20.65
C LYS A 38 1.51 -2.86 19.89
N PHE A 39 0.92 -3.32 18.79
CA PHE A 39 1.55 -4.26 17.88
C PHE A 39 2.88 -3.75 17.33
N LEU A 40 2.95 -2.48 16.89
CA LEU A 40 4.18 -1.90 16.34
C LEU A 40 5.32 -1.82 17.37
N LYS A 41 4.99 -1.47 18.63
CA LYS A 41 5.96 -1.48 19.73
C LYS A 41 6.52 -2.88 19.95
N ASN A 42 5.66 -3.90 20.03
CA ASN A 42 6.09 -5.28 20.20
C ASN A 42 6.94 -5.78 19.02
N LEU A 43 6.49 -5.53 17.79
CA LEU A 43 7.22 -5.91 16.57
C LEU A 43 8.63 -5.32 16.54
N ARG A 44 8.79 -4.06 16.99
CA ARG A 44 10.09 -3.40 17.09
C ARG A 44 11.03 -4.13 18.05
N PHE A 45 10.54 -4.52 19.23
CA PHE A 45 11.33 -5.28 20.20
C PHE A 45 11.65 -6.69 19.70
N ALA A 46 10.67 -7.41 19.18
CA ALA A 46 10.86 -8.74 18.61
C ALA A 46 11.93 -8.74 17.51
N LYS A 47 11.85 -7.83 16.53
CA LYS A 47 12.87 -7.71 15.47
C LYS A 47 14.26 -7.38 16.02
N LYS A 48 14.35 -6.53 17.05
CA LYS A 48 15.63 -6.16 17.69
C LYS A 48 16.32 -7.35 18.35
N HIS A 49 15.58 -8.17 19.10
CA HIS A 49 16.14 -9.27 19.89
C HIS A 49 16.22 -10.58 19.11
N ASN A 50 15.34 -10.82 18.14
CA ASN A 50 15.40 -12.02 17.28
C ASN A 50 16.63 -12.01 16.36
N LYS A 51 17.14 -10.83 15.96
CA LYS A 51 18.37 -10.74 15.15
C LYS A 51 19.62 -11.19 15.91
N LYS A 52 19.65 -11.06 17.25
CA LYS A 52 20.75 -11.57 18.10
C LYS A 52 20.73 -13.10 18.23
N ASN A 53 19.55 -13.72 18.14
CA ASN A 53 19.38 -15.17 18.32
C ASN A 53 19.26 -15.92 16.98
N GLY A 54 19.18 -15.21 15.84
CA GLY A 54 19.03 -15.80 14.51
C GLY A 54 20.32 -16.41 13.95
N GLY A 55 21.49 -15.92 14.35
CA GLY A 55 22.78 -16.53 13.97
C GLY A 55 23.11 -17.83 14.72
N ALA A 56 22.35 -18.16 15.78
CA ALA A 56 22.54 -19.37 16.57
C ALA A 56 21.67 -20.55 16.10
N LYS A 57 20.79 -20.35 15.10
CA LYS A 57 19.89 -21.39 14.58
C LYS A 57 20.32 -21.97 13.22
N GLU A 58 21.48 -21.57 12.70
CA GLU A 58 22.07 -22.10 11.45
C GLU A 58 23.16 -23.15 11.69
N SER A 59 23.35 -23.65 12.93
CA SER A 59 24.37 -24.67 13.25
C SER A 59 23.82 -26.07 13.52
N THR A 60 22.58 -26.37 13.11
CA THR A 60 22.00 -27.72 13.17
C THR A 60 21.29 -28.06 11.86
N ALA A 61 22.09 -28.31 10.83
CA ALA A 61 21.83 -29.21 9.70
C ALA A 61 23.17 -29.50 9.01
#